data_AF-A0A4Q5QR52-F1
#
_entry.id   AF-A0A4Q5QR52-F1
#
_cell.length_a   1.000
_cell.length_b   1.000
_cell.length_c   1.000
_cell.angle_alpha   90.00
_cell.angle_beta   90.00
_cell.angle_gamma   90.00
#
_symmetry.space_group_name_H-M   'P 1'
#
loop_
_entity.id
_entity.type
_entity.pdbx_description
1 polymer ?
#
loop_
_entity_poly.entity_id
_entity_poly.type
_entity_poly.pdbx_seq_one_letter_code
_entity_poly.pdbx_strand_id
1 'polypeptide(L)'
;MNCSFVGMNYLGHAYLSFHHPEILVGNMVSDFVKGKAQFGFSGKIHSGIVLHRSIDAFTDAHPAIQKAKEFFRPAYRLYSGAIVDVLFDHYLALNESTFTDTSLKVFTQATYQSLEIYASQFPPPFLHFFTYMKSEDWLYHYRYKEGIEKS
;
A
#
# COMPACT_ATOMS: atom_id res chain seq x y z
N MET A 1 -10.88 6.19 -20.58
CA MET A 1 -10.21 5.03 -19.94
C MET A 1 -10.42 5.19 -18.44
N ASN A 2 -11.39 4.47 -17.86
CA ASN A 2 -11.66 4.53 -16.42
C ASN A 2 -10.65 3.63 -15.71
N CYS A 3 -9.46 4.17 -15.42
CA CYS A 3 -8.58 3.56 -14.43
C CYS A 3 -9.00 4.12 -13.08
N SER A 4 -9.94 3.46 -12.41
CA SER A 4 -10.25 3.73 -11.02
C SER A 4 -9.12 3.14 -10.18
N PHE A 5 -8.03 3.90 -9.99
CA PHE A 5 -7.12 3.68 -8.87
C PHE A 5 -7.88 4.13 -7.61
N VAL A 6 -8.52 3.17 -6.95
CA VAL A 6 -9.05 3.34 -5.58
C VAL A 6 -8.31 2.31 -4.75
N GLY A 7 -7.53 2.78 -3.80
CA GLY A 7 -6.65 1.95 -2.97
C GLY A 7 -5.29 2.62 -2.88
N MET A 8 -5.01 3.32 -1.80
CA MET A 8 -3.62 3.59 -1.43
C MET A 8 -3.42 3.45 0.07
N ASN A 9 -3.04 2.22 0.47
CA ASN A 9 -2.52 1.86 1.79
C ASN A 9 -1.20 1.08 1.61
N TYR A 10 -0.17 1.72 1.08
CA TYR A 10 1.09 1.03 0.78
C TYR A 10 1.93 0.77 2.03
N LEU A 11 1.91 1.68 3.01
CA LEU A 11 2.68 1.49 4.24
C LEU A 11 2.10 0.36 5.09
N GLY A 12 0.77 0.28 5.23
CA GLY A 12 0.12 -0.82 5.94
C GLY A 12 0.30 -2.16 5.25
N HIS A 13 0.19 -2.23 3.91
CA HIS A 13 0.52 -3.48 3.19
C HIS A 13 1.98 -3.90 3.35
N ALA A 14 2.92 -2.94 3.32
CA ALA A 14 4.32 -3.23 3.59
C ALA A 14 4.52 -3.75 5.03
N TYR A 15 3.90 -3.10 6.01
CA TYR A 15 3.99 -3.49 7.42
C TYR A 15 3.41 -4.89 7.67
N LEU A 16 2.23 -5.16 7.12
CA LEU A 16 1.54 -6.46 7.21
C LEU A 16 2.15 -7.54 6.29
N SER A 17 3.29 -7.27 5.67
CA SER A 17 4.10 -8.29 5.01
C SER A 17 5.06 -9.02 5.96
N PHE A 18 5.11 -8.60 7.23
CA PHE A 18 5.86 -9.26 8.31
C PHE A 18 7.33 -9.54 7.96
N HIS A 19 7.96 -8.60 7.25
CA HIS A 19 9.36 -8.70 6.80
C HIS A 19 9.68 -9.92 5.91
N HIS A 20 8.68 -10.50 5.23
CA HIS A 20 8.89 -11.55 4.23
C HIS A 20 8.98 -10.93 2.83
N PRO A 21 10.16 -10.92 2.17
CA PRO A 21 10.37 -10.20 0.90
C PRO A 21 9.40 -10.57 -0.22
N GLU A 22 9.15 -11.86 -0.42
CA GLU A 22 8.23 -12.31 -1.46
C GLU A 22 6.76 -11.96 -1.15
N ILE A 23 6.37 -12.01 0.13
CA ILE A 23 5.04 -11.59 0.57
C ILE A 23 4.87 -10.08 0.35
N LEU A 24 5.90 -9.30 0.68
CA LEU A 24 5.96 -7.86 0.42
C LEU A 24 5.77 -7.56 -1.07
N VAL A 25 6.51 -8.24 -1.95
CA VAL A 25 6.34 -8.08 -3.40
C VAL A 25 4.90 -8.35 -3.80
N GLY A 26 4.32 -9.47 -3.37
CA GLY A 26 2.95 -9.82 -3.69
C GLY A 26 1.94 -8.79 -3.18
N ASN A 27 2.12 -8.30 -1.96
CA ASN A 27 1.27 -7.28 -1.37
C ASN A 27 1.28 -5.98 -2.18
N MET A 28 2.46 -5.56 -2.65
CA MET A 28 2.64 -4.28 -3.31
C MET A 28 2.20 -4.30 -4.78
N VAL A 29 2.29 -5.44 -5.47
CA VAL A 29 1.92 -5.55 -6.90
C VAL A 29 0.44 -5.91 -7.10
N SER A 30 -0.30 -6.29 -6.06
CA SER A 30 -1.61 -6.96 -6.17
C SER A 30 -2.62 -6.18 -7.04
N ASP A 31 -2.76 -4.86 -6.85
CA ASP A 31 -3.66 -4.01 -7.64
C ASP A 31 -3.34 -4.00 -9.14
N PHE A 32 -2.08 -4.27 -9.48
CA PHE A 32 -1.58 -4.34 -10.85
C PHE A 32 -1.74 -5.75 -11.45
N VAL A 33 -2.20 -6.72 -10.66
CA VAL A 33 -2.33 -8.13 -11.05
C VAL A 33 -3.80 -8.55 -11.06
N LYS A 34 -4.37 -8.70 -12.28
CA LYS A 34 -5.79 -9.00 -12.48
C LYS A 34 -6.04 -10.47 -12.81
N GLY A 35 -7.08 -11.04 -12.20
CA GLY A 35 -7.62 -12.36 -12.55
C GLY A 35 -6.55 -13.46 -12.54
N LYS A 36 -6.47 -14.24 -13.63
CA LYS A 36 -5.56 -15.38 -13.75
C LYS A 36 -4.07 -15.00 -13.81
N ALA A 37 -3.72 -13.72 -14.01
CA ALA A 37 -2.32 -13.28 -14.05
C ALA A 37 -1.57 -13.57 -12.74
N GLN A 38 -2.29 -13.64 -11.61
CA GLN A 38 -1.70 -14.00 -10.31
C GLN A 38 -1.00 -15.36 -10.31
N PHE A 39 -1.44 -16.31 -11.13
CA PHE A 39 -0.86 -17.65 -11.18
C PHE A 39 0.48 -17.70 -11.91
N GLY A 40 0.93 -16.59 -12.50
CA GLY A 40 2.27 -16.44 -13.06
C GLY A 40 3.36 -16.10 -12.03
N PHE A 41 2.99 -15.80 -10.79
CA PHE A 41 3.93 -15.47 -9.72
C PHE A 41 4.37 -16.70 -8.92
N SER A 42 5.59 -16.67 -8.36
CA SER A 42 6.10 -17.72 -7.47
C SER A 42 5.20 -17.89 -6.24
N GLY A 43 5.25 -19.06 -5.61
CA GLY A 43 4.30 -19.43 -4.55
C GLY A 43 4.14 -18.38 -3.44
N LYS A 44 5.24 -17.82 -2.91
CA LYS A 44 5.16 -16.80 -1.86
C LYS A 44 4.72 -15.43 -2.37
N ILE A 45 5.10 -15.04 -3.59
CA ILE A 45 4.61 -13.78 -4.18
C ILE A 45 3.10 -13.88 -4.44
N HIS A 46 2.63 -15.02 -4.95
CA HIS A 46 1.20 -15.27 -5.07
C HIS A 46 0.49 -15.21 -3.71
N SER A 47 1.07 -15.79 -2.65
CA SER A 47 0.52 -15.65 -1.29
C SER A 47 0.43 -14.20 -0.82
N GLY A 48 1.41 -13.35 -1.18
CA GLY A 48 1.34 -11.91 -0.90
C GLY A 48 0.19 -11.21 -1.64
N ILE A 49 -0.08 -11.59 -2.89
CA ILE A 49 -1.24 -11.08 -3.66
C ILE A 49 -2.55 -11.47 -2.98
N VAL A 50 -2.66 -12.74 -2.55
CA VAL A 50 -3.83 -13.22 -1.81
C VAL A 50 -3.98 -12.50 -0.47
N LEU A 51 -2.87 -12.24 0.23
CA LEU A 51 -2.86 -11.53 1.50
C LEU A 51 -3.36 -10.09 1.35
N HIS A 52 -2.86 -9.34 0.37
CA HIS A 52 -3.33 -7.97 0.10
C HIS A 52 -4.85 -7.92 -0.04
N ARG A 53 -5.41 -8.79 -0.90
CA ARG A 53 -6.86 -8.84 -1.11
C ARG A 53 -7.64 -9.24 0.13
N SER A 54 -7.03 -10.05 0.99
CA SER A 54 -7.63 -10.44 2.28
C SER A 54 -7.62 -9.28 3.27
N ILE A 55 -6.53 -8.49 3.30
CA ILE A 55 -6.43 -7.26 4.08
C ILE A 55 -7.51 -6.28 3.61
N ASP A 56 -7.60 -6.03 2.30
CA ASP A 56 -8.60 -5.10 1.73
C ASP A 56 -10.02 -5.55 1.98
N ALA A 57 -10.33 -6.83 1.76
CA ALA A 57 -11.66 -7.35 2.04
C ALA A 57 -12.03 -7.19 3.51
N PHE A 58 -11.07 -7.38 4.42
CA PHE A 58 -11.27 -7.18 5.85
C PHE A 58 -11.50 -5.70 6.21
N THR A 59 -10.64 -4.80 5.72
CA THR A 59 -10.75 -3.36 6.02
C THR A 59 -12.01 -2.78 5.39
N ASP A 60 -12.31 -3.10 4.13
CA ASP A 60 -13.53 -2.66 3.45
C ASP A 60 -14.79 -3.14 4.16
N ALA A 61 -14.82 -4.37 4.68
CA ALA A 61 -16.00 -4.86 5.39
C ALA A 61 -16.14 -4.28 6.82
N HIS A 62 -15.11 -3.66 7.37
CA HIS A 62 -15.09 -3.28 8.77
C HIS A 62 -16.02 -2.06 9.06
N PRO A 63 -16.94 -2.13 10.05
CA PRO A 63 -17.95 -1.08 10.27
C PRO A 63 -17.38 0.32 10.53
N ALA A 64 -16.22 0.42 11.20
CA ALA A 64 -15.57 1.72 11.42
C ALA A 64 -15.08 2.36 10.11
N ILE A 65 -14.65 1.53 9.15
CA ILE A 65 -14.16 1.97 7.85
C ILE A 65 -15.31 2.47 7.00
N GLN A 66 -16.42 1.73 7.00
CA GLN A 66 -17.65 2.16 6.32
C GLN A 66 -18.15 3.51 6.85
N LYS A 67 -18.17 3.69 8.18
CA LYS A 67 -18.53 4.99 8.79
C LYS A 67 -17.58 6.12 8.38
N ALA A 68 -16.27 5.87 8.33
CA ALA A 68 -15.30 6.86 7.87
C ALA A 68 -15.52 7.23 6.39
N LYS A 69 -15.74 6.24 5.52
CA LYS A 69 -16.03 6.48 4.09
C LYS A 69 -17.33 7.27 3.92
N GLU A 70 -18.37 6.97 4.68
CA GLU A 70 -19.64 7.72 4.69
C GLU A 70 -19.45 9.17 5.11
N PHE A 71 -18.62 9.45 6.11
CA PHE A 71 -18.30 10.81 6.54
C PHE A 71 -17.70 11.66 5.42
N PHE A 72 -16.76 11.11 4.64
CA PHE A 72 -16.11 11.82 3.53
C PHE A 72 -16.94 11.84 2.24
N ARG A 73 -17.94 10.96 2.10
CA ARG A 73 -18.72 10.77 0.87
C ARG A 73 -19.41 12.04 0.33
N PRO A 74 -20.01 12.93 1.16
CA PRO A 74 -20.65 14.15 0.65
C PRO A 74 -19.69 15.09 -0.08
N ALA A 75 -18.44 15.19 0.39
CA ALA A 75 -17.44 16.08 -0.19
C ALA A 75 -16.65 15.43 -1.33
N TYR A 76 -16.31 14.14 -1.20
CA TYR A 76 -15.32 13.48 -2.06
C TYR A 76 -15.88 12.33 -2.92
N ARG A 77 -17.14 11.93 -2.69
CA ARG A 77 -17.86 10.91 -3.47
C ARG A 77 -17.04 9.63 -3.64
N LEU A 78 -16.64 9.31 -4.88
CA LEU A 78 -15.91 8.09 -5.26
C LEU A 78 -14.50 8.03 -4.63
N TYR A 79 -13.93 9.18 -4.24
CA TYR A 79 -12.60 9.26 -3.62
C TYR A 79 -12.62 9.10 -2.10
N SER A 80 -13.80 8.95 -1.48
CA SER A 80 -13.91 8.74 -0.03
C SER A 80 -13.10 7.53 0.46
N GLY A 81 -13.05 6.45 -0.32
CA GLY A 81 -12.24 5.27 -0.01
C GLY A 81 -10.73 5.60 0.01
N ALA A 82 -10.23 6.15 -1.10
CA ALA A 82 -8.81 6.49 -1.23
C ALA A 82 -8.33 7.46 -0.14
N ILE A 83 -9.16 8.44 0.26
CA ILE A 83 -8.85 9.34 1.37
C ILE A 83 -8.68 8.56 2.68
N VAL A 84 -9.60 7.64 2.97
CA VAL A 84 -9.54 6.81 4.18
C VAL A 84 -8.29 5.93 4.18
N ASP A 85 -7.90 5.38 3.02
CA ASP A 85 -6.70 4.54 2.90
C ASP A 85 -5.42 5.34 3.20
N VAL A 86 -5.27 6.54 2.61
CA VAL A 86 -4.12 7.42 2.87
C VAL A 86 -4.08 7.87 4.34
N LEU A 87 -5.25 8.09 4.96
CA LEU A 87 -5.32 8.40 6.38
C LEU A 87 -4.81 7.23 7.24
N PHE A 88 -5.02 5.97 6.86
CA PHE A 88 -4.46 4.85 7.61
C PHE A 88 -2.95 4.78 7.54
N ASP A 89 -2.37 4.97 6.37
CA ASP A 89 -0.91 5.04 6.24
C ASP A 89 -0.35 6.21 7.06
N HIS A 90 -1.03 7.36 7.05
CA HIS A 90 -0.65 8.51 7.89
C HIS A 90 -0.69 8.18 9.38
N TYR A 91 -1.79 7.61 9.88
CA TYR A 91 -1.92 7.26 11.30
C TYR A 91 -0.95 6.15 11.71
N LEU A 92 -0.69 5.18 10.83
CA LEU A 92 0.31 4.14 11.07
C LEU A 92 1.71 4.74 11.18
N ALA A 93 2.07 5.65 10.28
CA ALA A 93 3.37 6.35 10.29
C ALA A 93 3.57 7.24 11.53
N LEU A 94 2.49 7.76 12.12
CA LEU A 94 2.51 8.59 13.32
C LEU A 94 2.38 7.81 14.64
N ASN A 95 2.03 6.53 14.59
CA ASN A 95 1.82 5.76 15.81
C ASN A 95 3.16 5.37 16.45
N GLU A 96 3.58 6.10 17.48
CA GLU A 96 4.84 5.83 18.19
C GLU A 96 4.93 4.45 18.86
N SER A 97 3.80 3.79 19.14
CA SER A 97 3.83 2.40 19.64
C SER A 97 4.25 1.41 18.55
N THR A 98 4.15 1.80 17.29
CA THR A 98 4.51 0.99 16.12
C THR A 98 5.83 1.45 15.52
N PHE A 99 5.97 2.77 15.32
CA PHE A 99 7.15 3.39 14.75
C PHE A 99 7.55 4.66 15.50
N THR A 100 8.77 4.68 16.03
CA THR A 100 9.51 5.93 16.19
C THR A 100 9.95 6.47 14.83
N ASP A 101 10.26 7.76 14.75
CA ASP A 101 10.77 8.38 13.51
C ASP A 101 11.94 7.59 12.88
N THR A 102 12.93 7.25 13.69
CA THR A 102 14.09 6.46 13.23
C THR A 102 13.67 5.07 12.75
N SER A 103 12.78 4.39 13.48
CA SER A 103 12.34 3.05 13.08
C SER A 103 11.49 3.06 11.81
N LEU A 104 10.67 4.09 11.57
CA LEU A 104 9.94 4.27 10.32
C LEU A 104 10.92 4.46 9.16
N LYS A 105 11.89 5.37 9.31
CA LYS A 105 12.93 5.61 8.29
C LYS A 105 13.67 4.31 7.93
N VAL A 106 14.08 3.53 8.93
CA VAL A 106 14.75 2.25 8.70
C VAL A 106 13.83 1.26 8.00
N PHE A 107 12.57 1.16 8.45
CA PHE A 107 11.58 0.25 7.89
C PHE A 107 11.29 0.54 6.40
N THR A 108 11.05 1.80 6.04
CA THR A 108 10.68 2.17 4.67
C THR A 108 11.85 1.99 3.71
N GLN A 109 13.07 2.32 4.14
CA GLN A 109 14.28 2.10 3.33
C GLN A 109 14.55 0.60 3.12
N ALA A 110 14.39 -0.22 4.15
CA ALA A 110 14.47 -1.68 4.01
C ALA A 110 13.38 -2.22 3.07
N THR A 111 12.17 -1.65 3.11
CA THR A 111 11.07 -2.00 2.22
C THR A 111 11.41 -1.73 0.76
N TYR A 112 11.90 -0.52 0.44
CA TYR A 112 12.31 -0.16 -0.92
C TYR A 112 13.45 -1.05 -1.44
N GLN A 113 14.46 -1.30 -0.62
CA GLN A 113 15.58 -2.18 -0.98
C GLN A 113 15.10 -3.61 -1.25
N SER A 114 14.21 -4.14 -0.39
CA SER A 114 13.65 -5.47 -0.57
C SER A 114 12.83 -5.58 -1.85
N LEU A 115 12.06 -4.54 -2.22
CA LEU A 115 11.28 -4.52 -3.45
C LEU A 115 12.17 -4.47 -4.69
N GLU A 116 13.23 -3.65 -4.67
CA GLU A 116 14.12 -3.47 -5.81
C GLU A 116 14.82 -4.77 -6.26
N ILE A 117 15.13 -5.67 -5.32
CA ILE A 117 15.68 -7.01 -5.61
C ILE A 117 14.77 -7.81 -6.57
N TYR A 118 13.45 -7.56 -6.53
CA TYR A 118 12.44 -8.26 -7.32
C TYR A 118 11.91 -7.42 -8.49
N ALA A 119 12.50 -6.27 -8.79
CA ALA A 119 11.99 -5.33 -9.79
C ALA A 119 11.78 -5.96 -11.19
N SER A 120 12.57 -6.96 -11.57
CA SER A 120 12.42 -7.70 -12.83
C SER A 120 11.14 -8.56 -12.92
N GLN A 121 10.50 -8.82 -11.77
CA GLN A 121 9.25 -9.60 -11.68
C GLN A 121 8.01 -8.70 -11.60
N PHE A 122 8.18 -7.38 -11.54
CA PHE A 122 7.06 -6.46 -11.41
C PHE A 122 6.25 -6.36 -12.71
N PRO A 123 4.92 -6.22 -12.62
CA PRO A 123 4.13 -5.75 -13.75
C PRO A 123 4.70 -4.41 -14.25
N PRO A 124 4.85 -4.19 -15.57
CA PRO A 124 5.44 -2.96 -16.11
C PRO A 124 4.83 -1.65 -15.57
N PRO A 125 3.50 -1.55 -15.37
CA PRO A 125 2.92 -0.33 -14.79
C PRO A 125 3.31 -0.13 -13.31
N PHE A 126 3.47 -1.21 -12.54
CA PHE A 126 3.95 -1.12 -11.16
C PHE A 126 5.42 -0.72 -11.10
N LEU A 127 6.27 -1.21 -12.01
CA LEU A 127 7.68 -0.82 -12.05
C LEU A 127 7.86 0.69 -12.25
N HIS A 128 7.06 1.28 -13.15
CA HIS A 128 7.06 2.72 -13.37
C HIS A 128 6.61 3.46 -12.11
N PHE A 129 5.51 3.03 -11.51
CA PHE A 129 4.97 3.60 -10.27
C PHE A 129 5.97 3.52 -9.09
N PHE A 130 6.57 2.35 -8.88
CA PHE A 130 7.56 2.09 -7.84
C PHE A 130 8.78 3.01 -7.96
N THR A 131 9.21 3.31 -9.19
CA THR A 131 10.35 4.22 -9.44
C THR A 131 10.10 5.60 -8.82
N TYR A 132 8.90 6.17 -9.00
CA TYR A 132 8.54 7.46 -8.38
C TYR A 132 8.30 7.34 -6.88
N MET A 133 7.58 6.30 -6.46
CA MET A 133 7.31 6.05 -5.04
C MET A 133 8.62 6.00 -4.24
N LYS A 134 9.66 5.36 -4.79
CA LYS A 134 10.98 5.25 -4.18
C LYS A 134 11.75 6.58 -4.25
N SER A 135 11.79 7.25 -5.39
CA SER A 135 12.57 8.50 -5.54
C SER A 135 12.09 9.61 -4.60
N GLU A 136 10.80 9.62 -4.28
CA GLU A 136 10.17 10.61 -3.42
C GLU A 136 9.93 10.11 -1.98
N ASP A 137 10.44 8.93 -1.60
CA ASP A 137 10.32 8.34 -0.24
C ASP A 137 8.89 8.36 0.32
N TRP A 138 7.88 8.06 -0.52
CA TRP A 138 6.45 8.16 -0.18
C TRP A 138 6.10 7.45 1.13
N LEU A 139 6.61 6.21 1.33
CA LEU A 139 6.29 5.40 2.50
C LEU A 139 6.72 6.09 3.81
N TYR A 140 7.86 6.77 3.82
CA TYR A 140 8.31 7.55 4.97
C TYR A 140 7.51 8.84 5.11
N HIS A 141 7.24 9.49 3.98
CA HIS A 141 6.55 10.78 3.94
C HIS A 141 5.07 10.73 4.30
N TYR A 142 4.46 9.56 4.41
CA TYR A 142 3.13 9.44 5.04
C TYR A 142 3.07 10.05 6.45
N ARG A 143 4.20 10.21 7.17
CA ARG A 143 4.22 10.90 8.47
C ARG A 143 3.95 12.42 8.37
N TYR A 144 4.17 13.03 7.21
CA TYR A 144 4.04 14.48 7.01
C TYR A 144 2.71 14.79 6.32
N LYS A 145 2.13 15.95 6.64
CA LYS A 145 0.88 16.39 6.00
C LYS A 145 1.09 16.72 4.52
N GLU A 146 2.25 17.27 4.20
CA GLU A 146 2.68 17.59 2.82
C GLU A 146 2.90 16.32 1.98
N GLY A 147 3.19 15.17 2.61
CA GLY A 147 3.32 13.88 1.94
C GLY A 147 1.97 13.33 1.47
N ILE A 148 0.88 13.66 2.17
CA ILE A 148 -0.50 13.31 1.78
C ILE A 148 -0.94 14.11 0.54
N GLU A 149 -0.51 15.35 0.38
CA GLU A 149 -0.88 16.20 -0.77
C GLU A 149 -0.28 15.72 -2.10
N LYS A 150 0.80 14.94 -2.05
CA LYS A 150 1.50 14.39 -3.23
C LYS A 150 1.13 12.94 -3.57
N SER A 151 0.27 12.33 -2.75
CA SER A 151 -0.17 10.94 -2.85
C SER A 151 -1.43 10.81 -3.71
#